data_AF-A0A4R2LHF9-F1
#
_entry.id   AF-A0A4R2LHF9-F1
#
_cell.length_a   1.000
_cell.length_b   1.000
_cell.length_c   1.000
_cell.angle_alpha   90.00
_cell.angle_beta   90.00
_cell.angle_gamma   90.00
#
_symmetry.space_group_name_H-M   'P 1'
#
loop_
_entity.id
_entity.type
_entity.pdbx_description
1 polymer ?
#
loop_
_entity_poly.entity_id
_entity_poly.type
_entity_poly.pdbx_seq_one_letter_code
_entity_poly.pdbx_strand_id
1 'polypeptide(L)'
;MTELLIDGQAVVLPKGFNITVKRENPFITKNGEYTYDVTLDLDNPTNAQLYKHLNRLNSVLDIKEKRAAVLIADNRVYCNGTEVITGWTQDTVTIQIASGNSELNYVIGKDLQISSLKMRITDQIEPGNVNYIKKTYPEVDYCLPPLVDTTNNRIINKWSLSTRKYPEEELILNQDGTYWYAQPYLCAYLKELLRSLNYELTLNEIESTPFKDLYICNAEGTNDWSKMLPGWSVLDFLEQIEALFNVVVVVDNRQRSVRVLFENSYYQGVACSHVRQVTDVYEVELENEPEKDMHIMSNVHYKFPDSAYWRWRCLPDNLLKEAKRGTIPADYVPQSYGRIQEWFMDEAHKLNDTIFTDEGDGREYLYLKNLDGWQNQPVYVMLNEFAPLKRKEEAHSIELEIMPAEMGVAGMSSYSNGTPFEDLNIFVPTLGSKTSSKEGEETDSLPDWIEKNIKKDNSESKENIYLAFFSGLAEMKTLGGLKRYFPIPYTDEYRADGYGSIPEYYRTNNSGASLRLITLDKFFYQGIYDIDFSKGVKINSYDPNLFDPRRIFEIRNKRYICKEMEYTLDASGRKGAWQGTFYPIKISDTEADARWILSDGKWRDGGVWMDNGRWLD
;
A
#
# COMPACT_ATOMS: atom_id res chain seq x y z
N MET A 1 -3.14 -21.34 -37.11
CA MET A 1 -2.63 -22.58 -36.47
C MET A 1 -2.21 -22.22 -35.06
N THR A 2 -2.50 -23.09 -34.09
CA THR A 2 -2.20 -22.87 -32.68
C THR A 2 -0.96 -23.64 -32.26
N GLU A 3 -0.08 -23.00 -31.50
CA GLU A 3 1.19 -23.52 -31.02
C GLU A 3 1.32 -23.27 -29.52
N LEU A 4 1.83 -24.26 -28.80
CA LEU A 4 2.20 -24.15 -27.38
C LEU A 4 3.69 -24.47 -27.24
N LEU A 5 4.42 -23.55 -26.61
CA LEU A 5 5.85 -23.68 -26.33
C LEU A 5 6.07 -23.76 -24.82
N ILE A 6 6.82 -24.76 -24.35
CA ILE A 6 7.26 -24.90 -22.94
C ILE A 6 8.79 -24.89 -22.91
N ASP A 7 9.38 -23.93 -22.19
CA ASP A 7 10.83 -23.62 -22.21
C ASP A 7 11.38 -23.53 -23.66
N GLY A 8 10.57 -22.96 -24.56
CA GLY A 8 10.89 -22.81 -25.99
C GLY A 8 10.76 -24.08 -26.84
N GLN A 9 10.37 -25.22 -26.25
CA GLN A 9 10.13 -26.47 -26.97
C GLN A 9 8.67 -26.60 -27.36
N ALA A 10 8.41 -26.97 -28.61
CA ALA A 10 7.06 -27.15 -29.12
C ALA A 10 6.39 -28.40 -28.54
N VAL A 11 5.18 -28.20 -28.01
CA VAL A 11 4.31 -29.26 -27.51
C VAL A 11 3.47 -29.82 -28.65
N VAL A 12 3.26 -31.14 -28.65
CA VAL A 12 2.30 -31.76 -29.57
C VAL A 12 0.90 -31.68 -28.97
N LEU A 13 0.05 -30.84 -29.56
CA LEU A 13 -1.34 -30.67 -29.15
C LEU A 13 -2.21 -31.89 -29.51
N PRO A 14 -3.21 -32.25 -28.68
CA PRO A 14 -4.11 -33.37 -28.97
C PRO A 14 -5.02 -33.08 -30.19
N LYS A 15 -5.49 -34.15 -30.87
CA LYS A 15 -6.36 -34.01 -32.06
C LYS A 15 -7.66 -33.22 -31.79
N GLY A 16 -8.18 -33.29 -30.57
CA GLY A 16 -9.38 -32.57 -30.13
C GLY A 16 -9.07 -31.30 -29.34
N PHE A 17 -7.90 -30.70 -29.53
CA PHE A 17 -7.47 -29.53 -28.76
C PHE A 17 -8.50 -28.41 -28.79
N ASN A 18 -8.91 -27.98 -27.60
CA ASN A 18 -9.80 -26.88 -27.37
C ASN A 18 -9.44 -26.28 -26.00
N ILE A 19 -9.14 -24.98 -25.97
CA ILE A 19 -8.72 -24.29 -24.75
C ILE A 19 -9.44 -22.95 -24.66
N THR A 20 -9.79 -22.53 -23.46
CA THR A 20 -10.21 -21.15 -23.19
C THR A 20 -9.05 -20.40 -22.54
N VAL A 21 -8.77 -19.21 -23.07
CA VAL A 21 -7.86 -18.24 -22.50
C VAL A 21 -8.69 -17.13 -21.90
N LYS A 22 -8.48 -16.84 -20.63
CA LYS A 22 -9.13 -15.74 -19.92
C LYS A 22 -8.12 -14.63 -19.66
N ARG A 23 -8.54 -13.39 -19.92
CA ARG A 23 -7.73 -12.19 -19.71
C ARG A 23 -8.51 -11.23 -18.83
N GLU A 24 -8.01 -10.98 -17.63
CA GLU A 24 -8.68 -10.12 -16.67
C GLU A 24 -7.97 -8.78 -16.52
N ASN A 25 -8.73 -7.78 -16.08
CA ASN A 25 -8.21 -6.47 -15.75
C ASN A 25 -7.87 -6.42 -14.26
N PRO A 26 -6.58 -6.26 -13.88
CA PRO A 26 -6.17 -6.25 -12.49
C PRO A 26 -6.76 -5.08 -11.70
N PHE A 27 -7.23 -4.02 -12.36
CA PHE A 27 -7.99 -2.95 -11.72
C PHE A 27 -9.27 -3.47 -11.04
N ILE A 28 -9.87 -4.57 -11.51
CA ILE A 28 -11.14 -5.09 -10.99
C ILE A 28 -10.93 -6.37 -10.20
N THR A 29 -10.41 -7.43 -10.85
CA THR A 29 -10.41 -8.79 -10.26
C THR A 29 -9.10 -9.20 -9.62
N LYS A 30 -8.13 -8.27 -9.52
CA LYS A 30 -6.73 -8.49 -9.09
C LYS A 30 -5.95 -9.54 -9.89
N ASN A 31 -6.57 -10.20 -10.87
CA ASN A 31 -5.99 -11.24 -11.71
C ASN A 31 -5.49 -10.66 -13.04
N GLY A 32 -4.74 -11.49 -13.77
CA GLY A 32 -4.20 -11.19 -15.09
C GLY A 32 -4.72 -12.17 -16.13
N GLU A 33 -3.80 -12.71 -16.94
CA GLU A 33 -4.14 -13.70 -17.96
C GLU A 33 -3.89 -15.12 -17.49
N TYR A 34 -4.78 -16.05 -17.85
CA TYR A 34 -4.52 -17.46 -17.63
C TYR A 34 -5.29 -18.34 -18.62
N THR A 35 -4.93 -19.61 -18.66
CA THR A 35 -5.66 -20.62 -19.41
C THR A 35 -6.42 -21.55 -18.47
N TYR A 36 -7.53 -22.07 -18.97
CA TYR A 36 -8.09 -23.30 -18.40
C TYR A 36 -7.15 -24.49 -18.67
N ASP A 37 -7.46 -25.64 -18.06
CA ASP A 37 -6.65 -26.85 -18.15
C ASP A 37 -6.41 -27.30 -19.60
N VAL A 38 -5.13 -27.56 -19.90
CA VAL A 38 -4.67 -28.21 -21.13
C VAL A 38 -4.18 -29.60 -20.79
N THR A 39 -4.84 -30.60 -21.34
CA THR A 39 -4.40 -31.99 -21.22
C THR A 39 -3.51 -32.36 -22.40
N LEU A 40 -2.28 -32.78 -22.11
CA LEU A 40 -1.29 -33.22 -23.08
C LEU A 40 -1.08 -34.73 -22.97
N ASP A 41 -0.96 -35.37 -24.13
CA ASP A 41 -0.76 -36.81 -24.25
C ASP A 41 0.71 -37.19 -23.97
N LEU A 42 0.95 -38.09 -23.03
CA LEU A 42 2.27 -38.62 -22.66
C LEU A 42 2.62 -39.94 -23.38
N ASP A 43 1.73 -40.52 -24.18
CA ASP A 43 2.09 -41.55 -25.17
C ASP A 43 2.83 -40.94 -26.36
N ASN A 44 2.63 -39.64 -26.60
CA ASN A 44 3.40 -38.92 -27.59
C ASN A 44 4.87 -38.79 -27.13
N PRO A 45 5.85 -39.25 -27.93
CA PRO A 45 7.26 -39.29 -27.51
C PRO A 45 7.85 -37.91 -27.23
N THR A 46 7.42 -36.87 -27.96
CA THR A 46 7.90 -35.49 -27.75
C THR A 46 7.43 -34.96 -26.41
N ASN A 47 6.13 -35.08 -26.12
CA ASN A 47 5.57 -34.66 -24.84
C ASN A 47 6.14 -35.50 -23.68
N ALA A 48 6.21 -36.83 -23.84
CA ALA A 48 6.79 -37.72 -22.83
C ALA A 48 8.22 -37.30 -22.46
N GLN A 49 9.04 -36.97 -23.46
CA GLN A 49 10.41 -36.50 -23.25
C GLN A 49 10.45 -35.13 -22.55
N LEU A 50 9.59 -34.18 -22.98
CA LEU A 50 9.47 -32.85 -22.38
C LEU A 50 9.13 -32.90 -20.89
N TYR A 51 8.29 -33.87 -20.49
CA TYR A 51 7.91 -34.12 -19.10
C TYR A 51 8.73 -35.24 -18.45
N LYS A 52 9.91 -35.58 -18.99
CA LYS A 52 10.85 -36.57 -18.42
C LYS A 52 10.22 -37.92 -18.06
N HIS A 53 9.24 -38.36 -18.85
CA HIS A 53 8.47 -39.58 -18.64
C HIS A 53 7.79 -39.65 -17.26
N LEU A 54 7.21 -38.53 -16.81
CA LEU A 54 6.47 -38.37 -15.55
C LEU A 54 5.46 -39.49 -15.28
N ASN A 55 4.85 -40.02 -16.35
CA ASN A 55 3.86 -41.08 -16.28
C ASN A 55 4.40 -42.44 -15.81
N ARG A 56 5.73 -42.64 -15.81
CA ARG A 56 6.32 -43.91 -15.36
C ARG A 56 6.33 -43.96 -13.84
N LEU A 57 5.75 -45.01 -13.27
CA LEU A 57 5.70 -45.26 -11.82
C LEU A 57 7.09 -45.29 -11.15
N ASN A 58 8.12 -45.70 -11.88
CA ASN A 58 9.51 -45.74 -11.41
C ASN A 58 10.29 -44.46 -11.73
N SER A 59 9.64 -43.39 -12.20
CA SER A 59 10.31 -42.13 -12.47
C SER A 59 10.76 -41.50 -11.17
N VAL A 60 12.07 -41.26 -11.06
CA VAL A 60 12.71 -40.53 -9.95
C VAL A 60 13.22 -39.16 -10.39
N LEU A 61 12.84 -38.72 -11.60
CA LEU A 61 13.31 -37.48 -12.20
C LEU A 61 12.41 -36.32 -11.78
N ASP A 62 12.99 -35.33 -11.11
CA ASP A 62 12.28 -34.09 -10.80
C ASP A 62 11.98 -33.30 -12.07
N ILE A 63 10.72 -32.88 -12.21
CA ILE A 63 10.33 -31.91 -13.22
C ILE A 63 10.72 -30.54 -12.71
N LYS A 64 11.33 -29.75 -13.59
CA LYS A 64 11.59 -28.35 -13.33
C LYS A 64 10.24 -27.64 -13.20
N GLU A 65 9.97 -27.08 -12.02
CA GLU A 65 8.79 -26.24 -11.82
C GLU A 65 8.98 -24.85 -12.43
N LYS A 66 7.88 -24.12 -12.60
CA LYS A 66 7.85 -22.71 -13.06
C LYS A 66 8.54 -22.51 -14.41
N ARG A 67 8.24 -23.37 -15.38
CA ARG A 67 8.77 -23.28 -16.76
C ARG A 67 8.06 -22.19 -17.55
N ALA A 68 8.77 -21.56 -18.48
CA ALA A 68 8.17 -20.55 -19.34
C ALA A 68 7.21 -21.22 -20.33
N ALA A 69 6.01 -20.66 -20.50
CA ALA A 69 4.97 -21.18 -21.37
C ALA A 69 4.36 -20.08 -22.24
N VAL A 70 4.28 -20.34 -23.55
CA VAL A 70 3.74 -19.38 -24.54
C VAL A 70 2.72 -20.07 -25.42
N LEU A 71 1.50 -19.54 -25.41
CA LEU A 71 0.38 -19.97 -26.25
C LEU A 71 0.15 -18.97 -27.37
N ILE A 72 0.30 -19.43 -28.61
CA ILE A 72 0.24 -18.63 -29.83
C ILE A 72 -0.88 -19.18 -30.71
N ALA A 73 -1.75 -18.31 -31.21
CA ALA A 73 -2.73 -18.66 -32.23
C ALA A 73 -2.89 -17.50 -33.21
N ASP A 74 -3.10 -17.79 -34.49
CA ASP A 74 -3.29 -16.77 -35.55
C ASP A 74 -2.21 -15.67 -35.55
N ASN A 75 -0.94 -16.07 -35.33
CA ASN A 75 0.23 -15.19 -35.20
C ASN A 75 0.12 -14.16 -34.07
N ARG A 76 -0.71 -14.42 -33.06
CA ARG A 76 -0.86 -13.59 -31.85
C ARG A 76 -0.56 -14.43 -30.62
N VAL A 77 0.08 -13.78 -29.64
CA VAL A 77 0.37 -14.38 -28.33
C VAL A 77 -0.86 -14.18 -27.44
N TYR A 78 -1.55 -15.26 -27.10
CA TYR A 78 -2.74 -15.22 -26.24
C TYR A 78 -2.38 -15.32 -24.76
N CYS A 79 -1.34 -16.08 -24.43
CA CYS A 79 -0.81 -16.16 -23.07
C CYS A 79 0.72 -16.35 -23.12
N ASN A 80 1.45 -15.60 -22.30
CA ASN A 80 2.91 -15.71 -22.17
C ASN A 80 3.26 -15.58 -20.69
N GLY A 81 3.53 -16.70 -20.04
CA GLY A 81 3.74 -16.72 -18.60
C GLY A 81 4.35 -18.02 -18.14
N THR A 82 3.89 -18.52 -17.01
CA THR A 82 4.47 -19.67 -16.34
C THR A 82 3.53 -20.85 -16.39
N GLU A 83 4.09 -22.02 -16.70
CA GLU A 83 3.40 -23.31 -16.63
C GLU A 83 3.14 -23.70 -15.17
N VAL A 84 1.91 -24.11 -14.90
CA VAL A 84 1.46 -24.72 -13.65
C VAL A 84 0.96 -26.13 -13.97
N ILE A 85 1.64 -27.16 -13.45
CA ILE A 85 1.18 -28.54 -13.58
C ILE A 85 0.08 -28.77 -12.55
N THR A 86 -1.13 -29.07 -13.00
CA THR A 86 -2.31 -29.29 -12.13
C THR A 86 -2.52 -30.75 -11.78
N GLY A 87 -1.97 -31.68 -12.58
CA GLY A 87 -1.98 -33.10 -12.28
C GLY A 87 -1.51 -33.95 -13.46
N TRP A 88 -1.36 -35.26 -13.26
CA TRP A 88 -1.01 -36.20 -14.33
C TRP A 88 -1.57 -37.60 -14.04
N THR A 89 -1.60 -38.43 -15.09
CA THR A 89 -1.96 -39.85 -15.04
C THR A 89 -0.88 -40.68 -15.74
N GLN A 90 -1.14 -41.97 -15.97
CA GLN A 90 -0.28 -42.84 -16.78
C GLN A 90 -0.19 -42.41 -18.26
N ASP A 91 -1.17 -41.66 -18.75
CA ASP A 91 -1.29 -41.37 -20.19
C ASP A 91 -1.26 -39.86 -20.48
N THR A 92 -1.45 -39.01 -19.47
CA THR A 92 -1.62 -37.56 -19.68
C THR A 92 -0.98 -36.71 -18.59
N VAL A 93 -0.65 -35.47 -18.94
CA VAL A 93 -0.33 -34.38 -18.01
C VAL A 93 -1.30 -33.23 -18.24
N THR A 94 -1.79 -32.62 -17.16
CA THR A 94 -2.68 -31.46 -17.20
C THR A 94 -1.93 -30.24 -16.69
N ILE A 95 -2.00 -29.16 -17.46
CA ILE A 95 -1.30 -27.91 -17.18
C ILE A 95 -2.21 -26.71 -17.35
N GLN A 96 -1.86 -25.62 -16.68
CA GLN A 96 -2.37 -24.28 -16.93
C GLN A 96 -1.20 -23.34 -17.23
N ILE A 97 -1.50 -22.21 -17.87
CA ILE A 97 -0.55 -21.14 -18.06
C ILE A 97 -1.10 -19.92 -17.32
N ALA A 98 -0.34 -19.39 -16.37
CA ALA A 98 -0.67 -18.17 -15.65
C ALA A 98 0.28 -17.04 -16.08
N SER A 99 -0.26 -15.85 -16.31
CA SER A 99 0.48 -14.68 -16.75
C SER A 99 -0.04 -13.38 -16.11
N GLY A 100 0.79 -12.33 -16.16
CA GLY A 100 0.53 -11.05 -15.53
C GLY A 100 0.28 -11.21 -14.04
N ASN A 101 -0.74 -10.52 -13.54
CA ASN A 101 -1.16 -10.60 -12.14
C ASN A 101 -1.55 -12.02 -11.71
N SER A 102 -2.07 -12.87 -12.62
CA SER A 102 -2.36 -14.26 -12.28
C SER A 102 -1.08 -15.07 -12.00
N GLU A 103 0.04 -14.79 -12.67
CA GLU A 103 1.32 -15.43 -12.30
C GLU A 103 1.74 -15.00 -10.89
N LEU A 104 1.61 -13.71 -10.57
CA LEU A 104 1.93 -13.20 -9.26
C LEU A 104 1.07 -13.85 -8.18
N ASN A 105 -0.25 -13.95 -8.38
CA ASN A 105 -1.17 -14.52 -7.39
C ASN A 105 -1.02 -16.04 -7.24
N TYR A 106 -1.02 -16.78 -8.37
CA TYR A 106 -1.07 -18.24 -8.37
C TYR A 106 0.30 -18.91 -8.25
N VAL A 107 1.33 -18.39 -8.91
CA VAL A 107 2.64 -19.07 -9.04
C VAL A 107 3.65 -18.55 -8.02
N ILE A 108 3.48 -17.30 -7.60
CA ILE A 108 4.45 -16.58 -6.79
C ILE A 108 3.90 -16.22 -5.41
N GLY A 109 2.60 -15.94 -5.25
CA GLY A 109 2.16 -15.02 -4.19
C GLY A 109 1.38 -15.59 -3.03
N LYS A 110 0.55 -16.64 -3.21
CA LYS A 110 -0.41 -17.01 -2.15
C LYS A 110 0.23 -17.55 -0.86
N ASP A 111 1.27 -18.36 -0.97
CA ASP A 111 1.94 -19.00 0.19
C ASP A 111 3.43 -18.65 0.33
N LEU A 112 3.98 -17.85 -0.60
CA LEU A 112 5.41 -17.51 -0.59
C LEU A 112 5.69 -16.49 0.51
N GLN A 113 6.28 -16.98 1.59
CA GLN A 113 6.71 -16.16 2.71
C GLN A 113 7.85 -15.24 2.29
N ILE A 114 7.78 -13.96 2.69
CA ILE A 114 8.84 -12.98 2.43
C ILE A 114 10.18 -13.46 3.01
N SER A 115 10.16 -14.15 4.15
CA SER A 115 11.33 -14.74 4.80
C SER A 115 12.05 -15.83 4.01
N SER A 116 11.41 -16.37 2.97
CA SER A 116 12.03 -17.35 2.06
C SER A 116 12.72 -16.71 0.86
N LEU A 117 12.53 -15.41 0.63
CA LEU A 117 13.07 -14.68 -0.51
C LEU A 117 14.56 -14.41 -0.36
N LYS A 118 15.25 -14.35 -1.49
CA LYS A 118 16.65 -13.89 -1.56
C LYS A 118 16.69 -12.39 -1.78
N MET A 119 16.43 -11.64 -0.70
CA MET A 119 16.53 -10.18 -0.71
C MET A 119 17.96 -9.73 -0.33
N ARG A 120 18.23 -8.44 -0.52
CA ARG A 120 19.49 -7.82 -0.11
C ARG A 120 19.70 -7.94 1.40
N ILE A 121 20.96 -8.03 1.77
CA ILE A 121 21.42 -7.90 3.15
C ILE A 121 22.20 -6.59 3.23
N THR A 122 21.87 -5.73 4.20
CA THR A 122 22.60 -4.49 4.45
C THR A 122 23.74 -4.77 5.42
N ASP A 123 24.75 -5.46 4.91
CA ASP A 123 25.97 -5.75 5.66
C ASP A 123 26.81 -4.48 5.83
N GLN A 124 27.49 -4.35 6.98
CA GLN A 124 28.39 -3.22 7.28
C GLN A 124 27.70 -1.85 7.40
N ILE A 125 26.65 -1.75 8.22
CA ILE A 125 26.20 -0.44 8.69
C ILE A 125 27.32 0.15 9.54
N GLU A 126 28.02 1.14 9.00
CA GLU A 126 28.97 1.97 9.75
C GLU A 126 28.20 2.68 10.88
N PRO A 127 28.47 2.34 12.15
CA PRO A 127 27.82 3.00 13.27
C PRO A 127 28.02 4.51 13.21
N GLY A 128 26.94 5.27 13.37
CA GLY A 128 26.98 6.74 13.28
C GLY A 128 27.16 7.32 11.87
N ASN A 129 26.94 6.55 10.80
CA ASN A 129 27.02 7.09 9.44
C ASN A 129 25.89 8.10 9.18
N VAL A 130 26.27 9.39 9.20
CA VAL A 130 25.34 10.51 9.10
C VAL A 130 24.64 10.62 7.74
N ASN A 131 25.10 9.93 6.69
CA ASN A 131 24.44 9.98 5.39
C ASN A 131 23.02 9.42 5.46
N TYR A 132 22.79 8.37 6.28
CA TYR A 132 21.48 7.72 6.43
C TYR A 132 20.52 8.44 7.39
N ILE A 133 20.92 9.63 7.87
CA ILE A 133 20.03 10.57 8.57
C ILE A 133 19.96 11.94 7.90
N LYS A 134 20.88 12.25 6.99
CA LYS A 134 20.89 13.50 6.21
C LYS A 134 20.21 13.36 4.85
N LYS A 135 20.26 12.17 4.24
CA LYS A 135 19.63 11.86 2.95
C LYS A 135 18.34 11.10 3.16
N THR A 136 17.43 11.22 2.19
CA THR A 136 16.17 10.47 2.17
C THR A 136 16.02 9.69 0.87
N TYR A 137 14.92 8.94 0.75
CA TYR A 137 14.60 8.23 -0.48
C TYR A 137 14.33 9.22 -1.64
N PRO A 138 14.85 8.97 -2.87
CA PRO A 138 15.52 7.77 -3.35
C PRO A 138 17.06 7.80 -3.30
N GLU A 139 17.68 8.78 -2.63
CA GLU A 139 19.16 8.86 -2.56
C GLU A 139 19.77 7.73 -1.71
N VAL A 140 19.00 7.23 -0.74
CA VAL A 140 19.34 6.08 0.10
C VAL A 140 18.11 5.18 0.27
N ASP A 141 18.33 3.87 0.31
CA ASP A 141 17.25 2.88 0.40
C ASP A 141 16.77 2.61 1.83
N TYR A 142 17.51 3.06 2.82
CA TYR A 142 17.18 2.92 4.25
C TYR A 142 17.67 4.14 5.03
N CYS A 143 17.11 4.31 6.23
CA CYS A 143 17.51 5.34 7.18
C CYS A 143 17.93 4.73 8.53
N LEU A 144 18.55 5.57 9.38
CA LEU A 144 18.96 5.19 10.74
C LEU A 144 18.37 6.13 11.83
N PRO A 145 17.05 6.44 11.85
CA PRO A 145 16.45 7.14 12.97
C PRO A 145 16.37 6.23 14.21
N PRO A 146 16.35 6.79 15.43
CA PRO A 146 16.20 6.01 16.65
C PRO A 146 14.84 5.30 16.71
N LEU A 147 14.84 4.10 17.30
CA LEU A 147 13.68 3.22 17.47
C LEU A 147 13.80 2.53 18.84
N VAL A 148 12.72 2.47 19.62
CA VAL A 148 12.68 1.73 20.88
C VAL A 148 12.14 0.33 20.63
N ASP A 149 12.92 -0.68 21.03
CA ASP A 149 12.52 -2.09 21.05
C ASP A 149 12.26 -2.47 22.51
N THR A 150 10.98 -2.52 22.88
CA THR A 150 10.54 -2.80 24.25
C THR A 150 10.60 -4.29 24.59
N THR A 151 10.58 -5.17 23.58
CA THR A 151 10.71 -6.62 23.74
C THR A 151 12.10 -6.98 24.22
N ASN A 152 13.14 -6.40 23.60
CA ASN A 152 14.55 -6.62 23.98
C ASN A 152 15.13 -5.52 24.89
N ASN A 153 14.30 -4.55 25.31
CA ASN A 153 14.68 -3.44 26.18
C ASN A 153 15.93 -2.67 25.70
N ARG A 154 15.92 -2.23 24.45
CA ARG A 154 17.04 -1.53 23.80
C ARG A 154 16.56 -0.38 22.91
N ILE A 155 17.47 0.53 22.60
CA ILE A 155 17.27 1.58 21.59
C ILE A 155 18.13 1.23 20.38
N ILE A 156 17.48 1.04 19.23
CA ILE A 156 18.09 0.83 17.93
C ILE A 156 18.41 2.19 17.32
N ASN A 157 19.58 2.30 16.65
CA ASN A 157 20.08 3.52 16.01
C ASN A 157 20.09 4.73 16.95
N LYS A 158 20.64 4.56 18.16
CA LYS A 158 20.70 5.64 19.15
C LYS A 158 21.74 6.69 18.72
N TRP A 159 21.38 7.97 18.84
CA TRP A 159 22.26 9.09 18.52
C TRP A 159 22.47 9.97 19.75
N SER A 160 23.57 10.70 19.78
CA SER A 160 23.86 11.71 20.81
C SER A 160 24.27 13.05 20.20
N LEU A 161 24.10 14.12 20.96
CA LEU A 161 24.58 15.46 20.60
C LEU A 161 25.79 15.83 21.44
N SER A 162 26.86 16.35 20.82
CA SER A 162 27.98 16.94 21.56
C SER A 162 28.37 18.34 21.07
N THR A 163 28.74 19.23 22.01
CA THR A 163 29.24 20.58 21.71
C THR A 163 30.78 20.62 21.73
N ARG A 164 31.43 21.18 20.69
CA ARG A 164 32.87 21.55 20.76
C ARG A 164 33.08 22.92 21.41
N LYS A 165 34.27 23.13 21.97
CA LYS A 165 34.71 24.39 22.60
C LYS A 165 35.06 25.45 21.55
N TYR A 166 34.74 26.71 21.87
CA TYR A 166 35.07 27.98 21.20
C TYR A 166 36.39 27.98 20.39
N PRO A 167 36.49 28.63 19.20
CA PRO A 167 35.66 29.76 18.75
C PRO A 167 34.50 29.42 17.80
N GLU A 168 34.37 28.16 17.40
CA GLU A 168 33.26 27.68 16.58
C GLU A 168 32.51 26.63 17.40
N GLU A 169 31.41 27.04 18.05
CA GLU A 169 30.49 26.11 18.71
C GLU A 169 29.75 25.28 17.66
N GLU A 170 30.47 24.34 17.04
CA GLU A 170 29.87 23.35 16.14
C GLU A 170 29.39 22.15 16.97
N LEU A 171 28.12 21.80 16.78
CA LEU A 171 27.49 20.63 17.36
C LEU A 171 27.65 19.44 16.43
N ILE A 172 28.06 18.31 17.00
CA ILE A 172 28.30 17.08 16.26
C ILE A 172 27.28 16.05 16.72
N LEU A 173 26.51 15.51 15.78
CA LEU A 173 25.76 14.28 15.98
C LEU A 173 26.74 13.11 16.02
N ASN A 174 26.74 12.36 17.10
CA ASN A 174 27.61 11.20 17.28
C ASN A 174 26.77 9.94 17.44
N GLN A 175 27.35 8.82 17.04
CA GLN A 175 26.83 7.51 17.44
C GLN A 175 26.69 7.42 18.96
N ASP A 176 25.61 6.80 19.41
CA ASP A 176 25.43 6.36 20.78
C ASP A 176 24.82 4.95 20.76
N GLY A 177 25.14 4.10 21.72
CA GLY A 177 24.68 2.71 21.72
C GLY A 177 25.31 1.78 20.67
N THR A 178 24.84 0.54 20.65
CA THR A 178 25.51 -0.61 20.02
C THR A 178 24.69 -1.28 18.92
N TYR A 179 23.39 -1.00 18.84
CA TYR A 179 22.46 -1.66 17.92
C TYR A 179 22.18 -0.75 16.72
N TRP A 180 22.72 -1.12 15.56
CA TRP A 180 22.59 -0.36 14.31
C TRP A 180 21.94 -1.24 13.25
N TYR A 181 20.67 -0.98 12.96
CA TYR A 181 19.86 -1.76 12.05
C TYR A 181 19.17 -0.87 11.02
N ALA A 182 19.23 -1.30 9.76
CA ALA A 182 18.59 -0.60 8.66
C ALA A 182 17.08 -0.51 8.89
N GLN A 183 16.53 0.68 8.65
CA GLN A 183 15.10 0.96 8.60
C GLN A 183 14.76 1.27 7.13
N PRO A 184 14.36 0.27 6.32
CA PRO A 184 14.15 0.45 4.89
C PRO A 184 13.02 1.43 4.60
N TYR A 185 13.21 2.31 3.62
CA TYR A 185 12.07 3.06 3.07
C TYR A 185 11.09 2.10 2.41
N LEU A 186 9.80 2.33 2.55
CA LEU A 186 8.75 1.41 2.09
C LEU A 186 8.82 1.18 0.57
N CYS A 187 9.02 2.25 -0.20
CA CYS A 187 9.20 2.17 -1.65
C CYS A 187 10.48 1.39 -2.04
N ALA A 188 11.56 1.54 -1.28
CA ALA A 188 12.78 0.77 -1.48
C ALA A 188 12.58 -0.72 -1.18
N TYR A 189 11.86 -1.03 -0.10
CA TYR A 189 11.51 -2.40 0.28
C TYR A 189 10.63 -3.07 -0.77
N LEU A 190 9.60 -2.38 -1.26
CA LEU A 190 8.73 -2.87 -2.34
C LEU A 190 9.53 -3.16 -3.63
N LYS A 191 10.41 -2.24 -4.03
CA LYS A 191 11.30 -2.43 -5.18
C LYS A 191 12.20 -3.66 -5.03
N GLU A 192 12.79 -3.83 -3.85
CA GLU A 192 13.65 -4.96 -3.53
C GLU A 192 12.89 -6.29 -3.49
N LEU A 193 11.69 -6.30 -2.92
CA LEU A 193 10.81 -7.46 -2.88
C LEU A 193 10.48 -7.91 -4.30
N LEU A 194 10.03 -7.01 -5.17
CA LEU A 194 9.74 -7.33 -6.58
C LEU A 194 10.98 -7.79 -7.35
N ARG A 195 12.15 -7.17 -7.09
CA ARG A 195 13.44 -7.60 -7.65
C ARG A 195 13.76 -9.05 -7.29
N SER A 196 13.53 -9.45 -6.04
CA SER A 196 13.77 -10.82 -5.57
C SER A 196 12.86 -11.87 -6.24
N LEU A 197 11.74 -11.42 -6.80
CA LEU A 197 10.79 -12.20 -7.61
C LEU A 197 11.12 -12.15 -9.11
N ASN A 198 12.28 -11.60 -9.49
CA ASN A 198 12.71 -11.35 -10.87
C ASN A 198 11.76 -10.42 -11.63
N TYR A 199 11.28 -9.35 -10.98
CA TYR A 199 10.53 -8.27 -11.61
C TYR A 199 11.22 -6.92 -11.38
N GLU A 200 11.22 -6.08 -12.41
CA GLU A 200 11.67 -4.69 -12.33
C GLU A 200 10.49 -3.75 -12.03
N LEU A 201 10.54 -3.01 -10.93
CA LEU A 201 9.59 -1.94 -10.65
C LEU A 201 9.94 -0.72 -11.51
N THR A 202 9.16 -0.50 -12.57
CA THR A 202 9.43 0.54 -13.59
C THR A 202 8.73 1.86 -13.29
N LEU A 203 7.63 1.82 -12.54
CA LEU A 203 6.88 3.00 -12.09
C LEU A 203 6.25 2.70 -10.74
N ASN A 204 6.39 3.65 -9.82
CA ASN A 204 5.74 3.62 -8.52
C ASN A 204 5.21 5.01 -8.21
N GLU A 205 3.90 5.22 -8.39
CA GLU A 205 3.30 6.55 -8.22
C GLU A 205 3.34 7.04 -6.77
N ILE A 206 3.50 6.15 -5.78
CA ILE A 206 3.71 6.54 -4.36
C ILE A 206 4.94 7.44 -4.21
N GLU A 207 5.99 7.21 -5.02
CA GLU A 207 7.24 7.99 -4.99
C GLU A 207 7.05 9.46 -5.39
N SER A 208 5.96 9.77 -6.09
CA SER A 208 5.60 11.14 -6.48
C SER A 208 4.94 11.95 -5.34
N THR A 209 4.69 11.32 -4.20
CA THR A 209 3.98 11.92 -3.06
C THR A 209 4.90 12.08 -1.84
N PRO A 210 4.48 12.82 -0.80
CA PRO A 210 5.20 12.87 0.48
C PRO A 210 5.41 11.51 1.14
N PHE A 211 4.65 10.48 0.74
CA PHE A 211 4.70 9.13 1.30
C PHE A 211 5.92 8.32 0.86
N LYS A 212 6.74 8.84 -0.07
CA LYS A 212 8.05 8.27 -0.40
C LYS A 212 9.01 8.20 0.81
N ASP A 213 8.81 9.07 1.80
CA ASP A 213 9.63 9.17 3.01
C ASP A 213 9.16 8.21 4.13
N LEU A 214 8.14 7.37 3.88
CA LEU A 214 7.74 6.31 4.80
C LEU A 214 8.81 5.21 4.86
N TYR A 215 9.08 4.73 6.05
CA TYR A 215 9.97 3.61 6.31
C TYR A 215 9.33 2.57 7.24
N ILE A 216 9.81 1.33 7.10
CA ILE A 216 9.41 0.20 7.95
C ILE A 216 10.20 0.25 9.25
N CYS A 217 9.49 0.33 10.38
CA CYS A 217 10.10 0.27 11.71
C CYS A 217 10.52 -1.17 12.02
N ASN A 218 11.79 -1.47 11.79
CA ASN A 218 12.40 -2.80 11.96
C ASN A 218 13.00 -2.95 13.36
N ALA A 219 12.28 -3.70 14.22
CA ALA A 219 12.73 -4.08 15.57
C ALA A 219 13.32 -5.50 15.66
N GLU A 220 13.27 -6.29 14.58
CA GLU A 220 13.71 -7.71 14.52
C GLU A 220 15.20 -7.89 14.80
N GLY A 221 16.00 -6.82 14.73
CA GLY A 221 17.43 -6.87 14.99
C GLY A 221 18.23 -7.58 13.90
N THR A 222 17.75 -7.50 12.65
CA THR A 222 18.39 -8.06 11.46
C THR A 222 18.57 -7.00 10.37
N ASN A 223 19.62 -7.14 9.57
CA ASN A 223 19.85 -6.36 8.35
C ASN A 223 19.56 -7.16 7.07
N ASP A 224 19.09 -8.40 7.20
CA ASP A 224 18.56 -9.22 6.13
C ASP A 224 17.11 -8.84 5.88
N TRP A 225 16.84 -8.20 4.74
CA TRP A 225 15.53 -7.60 4.45
C TRP A 225 14.42 -8.66 4.34
N SER A 226 14.75 -9.90 3.99
CA SER A 226 13.78 -11.00 3.96
C SER A 226 13.24 -11.34 5.34
N LYS A 227 14.03 -11.11 6.40
CA LYS A 227 13.69 -11.46 7.79
C LYS A 227 13.05 -10.31 8.58
N MET A 228 12.83 -9.15 7.97
CA MET A 228 12.27 -7.97 8.67
C MET A 228 10.76 -8.03 8.85
N LEU A 229 10.05 -8.86 8.06
CA LEU A 229 8.59 -8.98 8.07
C LEU A 229 8.17 -10.45 8.33
N PRO A 230 8.40 -10.99 9.53
CA PRO A 230 8.09 -12.39 9.83
C PRO A 230 6.59 -12.68 9.71
N GLY A 231 6.24 -13.82 9.10
CA GLY A 231 4.85 -14.28 8.94
C GLY A 231 4.07 -13.61 7.80
N TRP A 232 4.67 -12.68 7.07
CA TRP A 232 4.04 -12.06 5.90
C TRP A 232 4.32 -12.86 4.63
N SER A 233 3.24 -13.20 3.92
CA SER A 233 3.32 -13.64 2.54
C SER A 233 3.57 -12.45 1.61
N VAL A 234 4.11 -12.70 0.42
CA VAL A 234 4.25 -11.68 -0.63
C VAL A 234 2.89 -11.09 -1.00
N LEU A 235 1.86 -11.93 -1.17
CA LEU A 235 0.53 -11.47 -1.56
C LEU A 235 -0.09 -10.59 -0.49
N ASP A 236 -0.09 -11.02 0.78
CA ASP A 236 -0.62 -10.25 1.91
C ASP A 236 0.00 -8.86 1.97
N PHE A 237 1.33 -8.76 1.79
CA PHE A 237 2.03 -7.49 1.82
C PHE A 237 1.58 -6.58 0.66
N LEU A 238 1.53 -7.10 -0.57
CA LEU A 238 1.11 -6.32 -1.73
C LEU A 238 -0.35 -5.88 -1.61
N GLU A 239 -1.25 -6.75 -1.15
CA GLU A 239 -2.67 -6.40 -0.95
C GLU A 239 -2.84 -5.32 0.11
N GLN A 240 -2.05 -5.35 1.19
CA GLN A 240 -2.08 -4.30 2.22
C GLN A 240 -1.48 -2.97 1.72
N ILE A 241 -0.52 -3.00 0.78
CA ILE A 241 -0.04 -1.80 0.08
C ILE A 241 -1.13 -1.24 -0.85
N GLU A 242 -1.80 -2.10 -1.61
CA GLU A 242 -2.95 -1.72 -2.45
C GLU A 242 -4.06 -1.09 -1.60
N ALA A 243 -4.39 -1.69 -0.46
CA ALA A 243 -5.39 -1.17 0.47
C ALA A 243 -4.97 0.15 1.11
N LEU A 244 -3.73 0.29 1.58
CA LEU A 244 -3.27 1.50 2.26
C LEU A 244 -3.19 2.72 1.34
N PHE A 245 -2.72 2.55 0.10
CA PHE A 245 -2.49 3.66 -0.84
C PHE A 245 -3.51 3.76 -1.97
N ASN A 246 -4.52 2.88 -2.01
CA ASN A 246 -5.49 2.78 -3.10
C ASN A 246 -4.77 2.72 -4.46
N VAL A 247 -3.86 1.76 -4.58
CA VAL A 247 -3.05 1.51 -5.77
C VAL A 247 -3.39 0.15 -6.36
N VAL A 248 -3.10 -0.01 -7.65
CA VAL A 248 -3.18 -1.27 -8.40
C VAL A 248 -1.77 -1.68 -8.82
N VAL A 249 -1.37 -2.89 -8.43
CA VAL A 249 -0.13 -3.50 -8.91
C VAL A 249 -0.39 -4.10 -10.29
N VAL A 250 0.28 -3.62 -11.33
CA VAL A 250 0.12 -4.11 -12.71
C VAL A 250 1.39 -4.83 -13.14
N VAL A 251 1.27 -6.12 -13.43
CA VAL A 251 2.39 -6.96 -13.86
C VAL A 251 2.43 -7.08 -15.38
N ASP A 252 3.61 -6.87 -15.98
CA ASP A 252 3.91 -7.22 -17.37
C ASP A 252 4.93 -8.35 -17.40
N ASN A 253 4.44 -9.55 -17.69
CA ASN A 253 5.28 -10.74 -17.76
C ASN A 253 6.23 -10.76 -18.94
N ARG A 254 5.86 -10.13 -20.07
CA ARG A 254 6.70 -10.13 -21.26
C ARG A 254 7.98 -9.33 -21.00
N GLN A 255 7.86 -8.23 -20.28
CA GLN A 255 9.00 -7.39 -19.91
C GLN A 255 9.59 -7.74 -18.54
N ARG A 256 8.96 -8.64 -17.78
CA ARG A 256 9.26 -8.89 -16.36
C ARG A 256 9.30 -7.58 -15.58
N SER A 257 8.29 -6.73 -15.80
CA SER A 257 8.18 -5.43 -15.15
C SER A 257 6.88 -5.30 -14.35
N VAL A 258 6.91 -4.44 -13.35
CA VAL A 258 5.75 -4.10 -12.52
C VAL A 258 5.60 -2.59 -12.49
N ARG A 259 4.35 -2.14 -12.43
CA ARG A 259 3.96 -0.75 -12.20
C ARG A 259 2.99 -0.69 -11.04
N VAL A 260 3.16 0.29 -10.16
CA VAL A 260 2.22 0.59 -9.06
C VAL A 260 1.55 1.91 -9.41
N LEU A 261 0.25 1.84 -9.69
CA LEU A 261 -0.54 2.96 -10.20
C LEU A 261 -1.65 3.32 -9.21
N PHE A 262 -1.93 4.60 -8.98
CA PHE A 262 -3.10 5.00 -8.20
C PHE A 262 -4.38 4.60 -8.91
N GLU A 263 -5.32 4.08 -8.14
CA GLU A 263 -6.61 3.67 -8.65
C GLU A 263 -7.42 4.86 -9.18
N ASN A 264 -7.36 5.99 -8.47
CA ASN A 264 -8.10 7.20 -8.84
C ASN A 264 -7.61 7.84 -10.14
N SER A 265 -6.38 7.60 -10.58
CA SER A 265 -5.84 8.09 -11.86
C SER A 265 -5.57 6.97 -12.87
N TYR A 266 -5.98 5.73 -12.58
CA TYR A 266 -5.63 4.54 -13.38
C TYR A 266 -5.91 4.68 -14.90
N TYR A 267 -7.04 5.28 -15.26
CA TYR A 267 -7.48 5.47 -16.65
C TYR A 267 -7.08 6.82 -17.28
N GLN A 268 -6.35 7.68 -16.57
CA GLN A 268 -5.89 8.95 -17.12
C GLN A 268 -4.91 8.69 -18.28
N GLY A 269 -5.24 9.23 -19.47
CA GLY A 269 -4.43 9.05 -20.67
C GLY A 269 -4.42 7.62 -21.24
N VAL A 270 -5.26 6.71 -20.73
CA VAL A 270 -5.37 5.35 -21.27
C VAL A 270 -6.07 5.37 -22.63
N ALA A 271 -5.51 4.64 -23.59
CA ALA A 271 -6.05 4.59 -24.95
C ALA A 271 -7.43 3.90 -25.01
N CYS A 272 -8.31 4.45 -25.85
CA CYS A 272 -9.59 3.84 -26.16
C CYS A 272 -9.48 2.81 -27.31
N SER A 273 -10.14 1.66 -27.15
CA SER A 273 -10.28 0.60 -28.15
C SER A 273 -11.72 0.55 -28.65
N HIS A 274 -11.91 0.83 -29.94
CA HIS A 274 -13.21 0.68 -30.58
C HIS A 274 -13.43 -0.78 -30.98
N VAL A 275 -14.46 -1.43 -30.42
CA VAL A 275 -14.77 -2.84 -30.67
C VAL A 275 -15.71 -2.99 -31.86
N ARG A 276 -15.30 -3.77 -32.86
CA ARG A 276 -16.10 -4.03 -34.07
C ARG A 276 -16.86 -5.35 -33.96
N GLN A 277 -17.74 -5.63 -34.92
CA GLN A 277 -18.42 -6.93 -35.09
C GLN A 277 -19.08 -7.47 -33.81
N VAL A 278 -19.63 -6.56 -33.00
CA VAL A 278 -20.34 -6.87 -31.76
C VAL A 278 -21.72 -7.43 -32.09
N THR A 279 -22.13 -8.51 -31.43
CA THR A 279 -23.44 -9.12 -31.63
C THR A 279 -24.58 -8.24 -31.12
N ASP A 280 -25.76 -8.32 -31.74
CA ASP A 280 -26.95 -7.58 -31.29
C ASP A 280 -27.56 -8.08 -29.99
N VAL A 281 -27.20 -9.29 -29.57
CA VAL A 281 -27.56 -9.88 -28.29
C VAL A 281 -26.51 -9.49 -27.23
N TYR A 282 -26.99 -9.04 -26.07
CA TYR A 282 -26.19 -8.81 -24.88
C TYR A 282 -26.93 -9.37 -23.66
N GLU A 283 -26.17 -9.68 -22.61
CA GLU A 283 -26.68 -10.09 -21.31
C GLU A 283 -26.19 -9.09 -20.27
N VAL A 284 -27.01 -8.83 -19.24
CA VAL A 284 -26.63 -7.98 -18.11
C VAL A 284 -26.70 -8.82 -16.86
N GLU A 285 -25.57 -8.95 -16.19
CA GLU A 285 -25.49 -9.58 -14.88
C GLU A 285 -25.64 -8.50 -13.81
N LEU A 286 -26.60 -8.73 -12.92
CA LEU A 286 -26.77 -7.91 -11.73
C LEU A 286 -25.88 -8.47 -10.63
N GLU A 287 -24.94 -7.67 -10.17
CA GLU A 287 -24.11 -8.03 -9.03
C GLU A 287 -24.78 -7.59 -7.74
N ASN A 288 -25.07 -8.56 -6.87
CA ASN A 288 -25.67 -8.29 -5.55
C ASN A 288 -24.64 -7.76 -4.54
N GLU A 289 -23.35 -8.04 -4.78
CA GLU A 289 -22.21 -7.54 -4.03
C GLU A 289 -21.25 -6.89 -5.04
N PRO A 290 -20.66 -5.72 -4.72
CA PRO A 290 -19.73 -5.08 -5.63
C PRO A 290 -18.52 -5.99 -5.84
N GLU A 291 -18.16 -6.23 -7.10
CA GLU A 291 -16.96 -6.99 -7.48
C GLU A 291 -15.66 -6.51 -6.83
N LYS A 292 -15.64 -5.25 -6.42
CA LYS A 292 -14.50 -4.59 -5.81
C LYS A 292 -14.95 -3.59 -4.76
N ASP A 293 -14.28 -3.61 -3.63
CA ASP A 293 -14.41 -2.57 -2.62
C ASP A 293 -13.73 -1.29 -3.07
N MET A 294 -14.52 -0.26 -3.33
CA MET A 294 -13.99 1.06 -3.64
C MET A 294 -13.79 1.85 -2.33
N HIS A 295 -12.59 2.37 -2.07
CA HIS A 295 -12.32 3.19 -0.85
C HIS A 295 -13.23 4.41 -0.71
N ILE A 296 -13.77 4.94 -1.81
CA ILE A 296 -14.73 6.05 -1.78
C ILE A 296 -16.09 5.64 -1.17
N MET A 297 -16.44 4.36 -1.23
CA MET A 297 -17.68 3.79 -0.70
C MET A 297 -17.49 2.97 0.58
N SER A 298 -16.26 2.54 0.87
CA SER A 298 -15.94 1.72 2.04
C SER A 298 -15.50 2.54 3.25
N ASN A 299 -15.84 2.07 4.44
CA ASN A 299 -15.20 2.50 5.66
C ASN A 299 -13.74 2.00 5.67
N VAL A 300 -12.83 2.74 6.29
CA VAL A 300 -11.41 2.35 6.41
C VAL A 300 -10.97 2.48 7.85
N HIS A 301 -10.29 1.48 8.40
CA HIS A 301 -9.69 1.54 9.73
C HIS A 301 -8.41 0.72 9.83
N TYR A 302 -7.55 1.10 10.77
CA TYR A 302 -6.41 0.28 11.16
C TYR A 302 -6.81 -0.83 12.12
N LYS A 303 -6.10 -1.95 12.05
CA LYS A 303 -6.20 -3.09 12.99
C LYS A 303 -5.28 -2.90 14.19
N PHE A 304 -5.43 -1.78 14.89
CA PHE A 304 -4.56 -1.48 16.02
C PHE A 304 -4.66 -2.55 17.12
N PRO A 305 -3.55 -2.93 17.76
CA PRO A 305 -3.60 -3.76 18.95
C PRO A 305 -4.34 -3.01 20.07
N ASP A 306 -5.03 -3.75 20.93
CA ASP A 306 -5.78 -3.15 22.02
C ASP A 306 -4.83 -2.71 23.15
N SER A 307 -4.33 -1.46 23.07
CA SER A 307 -3.45 -0.84 24.06
C SER A 307 -3.99 0.51 24.52
N ALA A 308 -3.57 0.94 25.72
CA ALA A 308 -3.88 2.28 26.20
C ALA A 308 -3.45 3.36 25.20
N TYR A 309 -2.27 3.21 24.58
CA TYR A 309 -1.75 4.15 23.59
C TYR A 309 -2.70 4.36 22.40
N TRP A 310 -3.23 3.28 21.83
CA TRP A 310 -4.07 3.32 20.63
C TRP A 310 -5.48 3.83 20.92
N ARG A 311 -6.04 3.55 22.09
CA ARG A 311 -7.40 4.00 22.43
C ARG A 311 -7.55 5.50 22.52
N TRP A 312 -6.51 6.19 22.99
CA TRP A 312 -6.47 7.65 22.96
C TRP A 312 -6.50 8.19 21.53
N ARG A 313 -5.94 7.44 20.57
CA ARG A 313 -5.75 7.86 19.17
C ARG A 313 -6.82 7.32 18.22
N CYS A 314 -7.63 6.37 18.68
CA CYS A 314 -8.77 5.81 17.99
C CYS A 314 -9.83 5.46 19.06
N LEU A 315 -10.69 6.42 19.37
CA LEU A 315 -11.66 6.27 20.44
C LEU A 315 -12.77 5.26 20.05
N PRO A 316 -13.18 4.37 20.99
CA PRO A 316 -14.29 3.45 20.76
C PRO A 316 -15.62 4.17 20.45
N ASP A 317 -16.45 3.58 19.60
CA ASP A 317 -17.71 4.17 19.13
C ASP A 317 -18.71 4.48 20.25
N ASN A 318 -18.77 3.66 21.29
CA ASN A 318 -19.63 3.92 22.44
C ASN A 318 -19.16 5.18 23.20
N LEU A 319 -17.85 5.38 23.34
CA LEU A 319 -17.29 6.55 23.99
C LEU A 319 -17.51 7.83 23.16
N LEU A 320 -17.41 7.73 21.83
CA LEU A 320 -17.70 8.85 20.92
C LEU A 320 -19.15 9.35 21.04
N LYS A 321 -20.10 8.46 21.39
CA LYS A 321 -21.52 8.79 21.56
C LYS A 321 -21.83 9.43 22.91
N GLU A 322 -21.09 9.07 23.95
CA GLU A 322 -21.31 9.57 25.32
C GLU A 322 -20.55 10.87 25.62
N ALA A 323 -19.41 11.11 24.97
CA ALA A 323 -18.59 12.30 25.19
C ALA A 323 -19.30 13.59 24.76
N LYS A 324 -19.23 14.63 25.60
CA LYS A 324 -19.69 15.98 25.22
C LYS A 324 -18.78 16.56 24.15
N ARG A 325 -19.32 17.45 23.32
CA ARG A 325 -18.60 18.08 22.20
C ARG A 325 -18.52 19.59 22.37
N GLY A 326 -17.32 20.12 22.18
CA GLY A 326 -17.04 21.54 22.09
C GLY A 326 -16.24 21.83 20.83
N THR A 327 -16.06 23.12 20.52
CA THR A 327 -15.37 23.57 19.32
C THR A 327 -14.41 24.69 19.67
N ILE A 328 -13.19 24.65 19.12
CA ILE A 328 -12.25 25.78 19.16
C ILE A 328 -12.44 26.54 17.85
N PRO A 329 -13.00 27.76 17.87
CA PRO A 329 -13.32 28.50 16.66
C PRO A 329 -12.09 28.76 15.79
N ALA A 330 -12.22 28.64 14.47
CA ALA A 330 -11.08 28.83 13.55
C ALA A 330 -10.42 30.22 13.67
N ASP A 331 -11.19 31.23 14.05
CA ASP A 331 -10.76 32.62 14.24
C ASP A 331 -10.22 32.94 15.64
N TYR A 332 -10.15 31.96 16.56
CA TYR A 332 -9.49 32.13 17.84
C TYR A 332 -8.01 32.48 17.63
N VAL A 333 -7.50 33.51 18.30
CA VAL A 333 -6.10 33.94 18.17
C VAL A 333 -5.45 33.95 19.56
N PRO A 334 -4.45 33.08 19.83
CA PRO A 334 -3.74 33.09 21.10
C PRO A 334 -2.93 34.39 21.24
N GLN A 335 -2.84 34.93 22.45
CA GLN A 335 -2.11 36.16 22.75
C GLN A 335 -0.66 35.89 23.16
N SER A 336 -0.38 34.76 23.83
CA SER A 336 0.91 34.55 24.50
C SER A 336 1.41 33.11 24.50
N TYR A 337 0.54 32.14 24.26
CA TYR A 337 0.87 30.71 24.33
C TYR A 337 0.50 29.97 23.04
N GLY A 338 0.80 28.66 22.98
CA GLY A 338 0.30 27.83 21.89
C GLY A 338 -1.23 27.86 21.85
N ARG A 339 -1.82 27.84 20.66
CA ARG A 339 -3.28 27.94 20.43
C ARG A 339 -4.10 27.05 21.38
N ILE A 340 -3.77 25.76 21.43
CA ILE A 340 -4.48 24.77 22.25
C ILE A 340 -4.20 24.97 23.74
N GLN A 341 -2.96 25.27 24.10
CA GLN A 341 -2.58 25.55 25.48
C GLN A 341 -3.35 26.74 26.04
N GLU A 342 -3.38 27.86 25.30
CA GLU A 342 -4.08 29.07 25.74
C GLU A 342 -5.59 28.86 25.83
N TRP A 343 -6.17 28.09 24.91
CA TRP A 343 -7.59 27.72 24.97
C TRP A 343 -7.97 27.05 26.30
N PHE A 344 -7.16 26.08 26.75
CA PHE A 344 -7.37 25.37 28.01
C PHE A 344 -6.86 26.12 29.26
N MET A 345 -6.26 27.31 29.11
CA MET A 345 -5.99 28.17 30.27
C MET A 345 -7.26 28.82 30.81
N ASP A 346 -8.28 29.00 29.97
CA ASP A 346 -9.60 29.48 30.38
C ASP A 346 -10.31 28.40 31.22
N GLU A 347 -10.73 28.77 32.43
CA GLU A 347 -11.47 27.89 33.36
C GLU A 347 -12.75 27.34 32.72
N ALA A 348 -13.39 28.06 31.80
CA ALA A 348 -14.60 27.60 31.12
C ALA A 348 -14.35 26.37 30.20
N HIS A 349 -13.09 26.17 29.77
CA HIS A 349 -12.72 25.11 28.84
C HIS A 349 -11.98 23.94 29.52
N LYS A 350 -11.70 24.01 30.82
CA LYS A 350 -11.05 22.94 31.62
C LYS A 350 -12.02 21.80 31.96
N LEU A 351 -12.55 21.15 30.93
CA LEU A 351 -13.56 20.08 31.03
C LEU A 351 -12.94 18.72 30.69
N ASN A 352 -13.07 17.75 31.59
CA ASN A 352 -12.53 16.39 31.42
C ASN A 352 -13.53 15.40 30.80
N ASP A 353 -14.72 15.88 30.41
CA ASP A 353 -15.81 15.12 29.80
C ASP A 353 -16.19 15.64 28.39
N THR A 354 -15.49 16.67 27.91
CA THR A 354 -15.82 17.39 26.68
C THR A 354 -14.64 17.36 25.71
N ILE A 355 -14.86 16.76 24.54
CA ILE A 355 -13.90 16.73 23.43
C ILE A 355 -14.06 18.00 22.62
N PHE A 356 -12.97 18.77 22.49
CA PHE A 356 -12.93 19.99 21.68
C PHE A 356 -12.34 19.71 20.30
N THR A 357 -13.10 19.99 19.24
CA THR A 357 -12.59 19.95 17.86
C THR A 357 -12.08 21.33 17.46
N ASP A 358 -10.83 21.44 17.01
CA ASP A 358 -10.29 22.67 16.44
C ASP A 358 -10.75 22.83 14.99
N GLU A 359 -11.53 23.87 14.68
CA GLU A 359 -11.99 24.14 13.31
C GLU A 359 -10.85 24.54 12.37
N GLY A 360 -9.69 24.94 12.91
CA GLY A 360 -8.53 25.32 12.12
C GLY A 360 -7.90 24.16 11.35
N ASP A 361 -7.91 22.95 11.93
CA ASP A 361 -7.27 21.77 11.33
C ASP A 361 -8.06 20.45 11.49
N GLY A 362 -9.22 20.50 12.15
CA GLY A 362 -10.10 19.36 12.39
C GLY A 362 -9.58 18.37 13.43
N ARG A 363 -8.61 18.74 14.26
CA ARG A 363 -8.07 17.87 15.32
C ARG A 363 -8.87 17.96 16.60
N GLU A 364 -8.87 16.89 17.37
CA GLU A 364 -9.63 16.81 18.60
C GLU A 364 -8.70 16.79 19.82
N TYR A 365 -9.10 17.49 20.87
CA TYR A 365 -8.32 17.63 22.09
C TYR A 365 -9.19 17.46 23.34
N LEU A 366 -8.60 16.93 24.41
CA LEU A 366 -9.22 16.80 25.72
C LEU A 366 -8.29 17.37 26.80
N TYR A 367 -8.86 18.18 27.69
CA TYR A 367 -8.19 18.61 28.90
C TYR A 367 -8.15 17.48 29.93
N LEU A 368 -6.97 17.24 30.53
CA LEU A 368 -6.78 16.21 31.55
C LEU A 368 -6.78 16.81 32.95
N LYS A 369 -5.82 17.71 33.21
CA LYS A 369 -5.60 18.35 34.52
C LYS A 369 -4.68 19.55 34.36
N ASN A 370 -4.51 20.34 35.41
CA ASN A 370 -3.38 21.27 35.48
C ASN A 370 -2.14 20.53 35.97
N LEU A 371 -0.97 21.06 35.62
CA LEU A 371 0.30 20.58 36.15
C LEU A 371 0.33 20.72 37.67
N ASP A 372 0.77 19.67 38.36
CA ASP A 372 0.81 19.63 39.83
C ASP A 372 1.62 20.82 40.38
N GLY A 373 0.99 21.63 41.23
CA GLY A 373 1.59 22.85 41.80
C GLY A 373 1.42 24.13 40.98
N TRP A 374 0.77 24.08 39.81
CA TRP A 374 0.58 25.23 38.91
C TRP A 374 -0.89 25.38 38.48
N GLN A 375 -1.57 26.46 38.87
CA GLN A 375 -3.02 26.63 38.60
C GLN A 375 -3.37 26.97 37.13
N ASN A 376 -2.43 27.53 36.36
CA ASN A 376 -2.66 27.99 34.98
C ASN A 376 -1.71 27.31 33.98
N GLN A 377 -1.53 25.99 34.14
CA GLN A 377 -0.68 25.19 33.27
C GLN A 377 -1.44 23.93 32.86
N PRO A 378 -2.33 24.02 31.85
CA PRO A 378 -3.19 22.91 31.46
C PRO A 378 -2.37 21.80 30.78
N VAL A 379 -2.66 20.56 31.17
CA VAL A 379 -2.23 19.32 30.51
C VAL A 379 -3.42 18.84 29.70
N TYR A 380 -3.22 18.65 28.41
CA TYR A 380 -4.24 18.23 27.45
C TYR A 380 -3.67 17.13 26.56
N VAL A 381 -4.51 16.45 25.78
CA VAL A 381 -4.07 15.39 24.87
C VAL A 381 -4.85 15.47 23.56
N MET A 382 -4.16 15.22 22.46
CA MET A 382 -4.79 15.01 21.15
C MET A 382 -5.47 13.65 21.11
N LEU A 383 -6.72 13.64 20.65
CA LEU A 383 -7.55 12.47 20.51
C LEU A 383 -7.76 12.14 19.04
N ASN A 384 -8.17 10.90 18.75
CA ASN A 384 -8.67 10.49 17.43
C ASN A 384 -7.71 10.82 16.27
N GLU A 385 -6.41 10.85 16.56
CA GLU A 385 -5.36 11.09 15.58
C GLU A 385 -5.56 10.18 14.36
N PHE A 386 -5.74 8.88 14.60
CA PHE A 386 -5.92 7.83 13.59
C PHE A 386 -7.34 7.26 13.56
N ALA A 387 -8.36 8.10 13.82
CA ALA A 387 -9.76 7.69 13.79
C ALA A 387 -10.17 7.06 12.45
N PRO A 388 -11.11 6.09 12.47
CA PRO A 388 -11.60 5.41 11.26
C PRO A 388 -12.25 6.41 10.30
N LEU A 389 -12.04 6.19 9.00
CA LEU A 389 -12.77 6.91 7.96
C LEU A 389 -14.13 6.24 7.76
N LYS A 390 -15.20 6.92 8.19
CA LYS A 390 -16.58 6.42 8.07
C LYS A 390 -17.30 7.09 6.90
N ARG A 391 -17.76 6.30 5.92
CA ARG A 391 -18.59 6.73 4.78
C ARG A 391 -20.08 6.60 5.08
N LYS A 392 -20.51 5.40 5.49
CA LYS A 392 -21.89 5.06 5.88
C LYS A 392 -21.86 3.92 6.91
N GLU A 393 -22.90 3.80 7.75
CA GLU A 393 -22.94 2.78 8.81
C GLU A 393 -22.88 1.34 8.28
N GLU A 394 -23.57 1.05 7.18
CA GLU A 394 -23.63 -0.29 6.57
C GLU A 394 -22.61 -0.49 5.42
N ALA A 395 -21.69 0.45 5.23
CA ALA A 395 -20.67 0.30 4.20
C ALA A 395 -19.70 -0.84 4.57
N HIS A 396 -19.20 -1.53 3.54
CA HIS A 396 -18.09 -2.46 3.67
C HIS A 396 -16.88 -1.81 4.35
N SER A 397 -16.06 -2.59 5.04
CA SER A 397 -14.93 -2.09 5.83
C SER A 397 -13.59 -2.63 5.31
N ILE A 398 -12.68 -1.73 4.99
CA ILE A 398 -11.29 -2.04 4.65
C ILE A 398 -10.46 -1.95 5.94
N GLU A 399 -9.93 -3.11 6.36
CA GLU A 399 -9.05 -3.23 7.53
C GLU A 399 -7.56 -3.20 7.12
N LEU A 400 -6.78 -2.33 7.75
CA LEU A 400 -5.37 -2.12 7.47
C LEU A 400 -4.46 -2.71 8.56
N GLU A 401 -3.60 -3.66 8.19
CA GLU A 401 -2.57 -4.31 9.03
C GLU A 401 -1.18 -3.65 8.89
N ILE A 402 -1.00 -2.79 7.88
CA ILE A 402 0.12 -1.86 7.78
C ILE A 402 -0.33 -0.51 8.36
N MET A 403 0.29 -0.06 9.46
CA MET A 403 -0.24 1.01 10.30
C MET A 403 0.86 1.92 10.87
N PRO A 404 0.51 3.11 11.41
CA PRO A 404 1.47 3.95 12.12
C PRO A 404 2.16 3.20 13.26
N ALA A 405 3.44 3.50 13.50
CA ALA A 405 4.14 3.05 14.70
C ALA A 405 3.63 3.78 15.95
N GLU A 406 3.60 3.07 17.08
CA GLU A 406 3.43 3.71 18.39
C GLU A 406 4.61 4.64 18.66
N MET A 407 4.34 5.85 19.16
CA MET A 407 5.34 6.85 19.46
C MET A 407 5.53 6.95 20.98
N GLY A 408 6.72 6.58 21.47
CA GLY A 408 7.10 6.64 22.87
C GLY A 408 8.25 7.61 23.11
N VAL A 409 8.47 7.99 24.38
CA VAL A 409 9.56 8.89 24.77
C VAL A 409 10.84 8.08 25.02
N ALA A 410 11.93 8.48 24.38
CA ALA A 410 13.26 7.91 24.58
C ALA A 410 14.28 8.99 24.97
N GLY A 411 15.13 8.67 25.96
CA GLY A 411 16.24 9.52 26.38
C GLY A 411 17.48 9.32 25.51
N MET A 412 17.89 10.36 24.80
CA MET A 412 19.14 10.43 24.02
C MET A 412 20.22 11.16 24.83
N SER A 413 21.46 10.70 24.74
CA SER A 413 22.54 11.32 25.52
C SER A 413 22.94 12.67 24.90
N SER A 414 23.21 13.67 25.75
CA SER A 414 23.93 14.88 25.34
C SER A 414 25.24 15.03 26.11
N TYR A 415 26.28 15.52 25.43
CA TYR A 415 27.61 15.68 25.98
C TYR A 415 28.13 17.11 25.81
N SER A 416 28.74 17.67 26.85
CA SER A 416 29.50 18.91 26.78
C SER A 416 30.96 18.63 27.12
N ASN A 417 31.88 18.91 26.19
CA ASN A 417 33.31 18.65 26.34
C ASN A 417 33.65 17.20 26.76
N GLY A 418 32.89 16.22 26.28
CA GLY A 418 33.08 14.80 26.61
C GLY A 418 32.45 14.34 27.92
N THR A 419 31.81 15.24 28.66
CA THR A 419 31.07 14.93 29.89
C THR A 419 29.57 14.87 29.59
N PRO A 420 28.82 13.86 30.08
CA PRO A 420 27.35 13.88 30.00
C PRO A 420 26.80 15.17 30.59
N PHE A 421 25.93 15.84 29.85
CA PHE A 421 25.35 17.12 30.22
C PHE A 421 23.89 16.97 30.63
N GLU A 422 23.08 16.34 29.79
CA GLU A 422 21.63 16.15 29.98
C GLU A 422 21.11 15.00 29.10
N ASP A 423 20.02 14.35 29.50
CA ASP A 423 19.27 13.45 28.62
C ASP A 423 18.23 14.25 27.80
N LEU A 424 18.31 14.13 26.48
CA LEU A 424 17.37 14.69 25.52
C LEU A 424 16.21 13.74 25.32
N ASN A 425 15.01 14.11 25.75
CA ASN A 425 13.83 13.29 25.53
C ASN A 425 13.22 13.58 24.16
N ILE A 426 13.05 12.53 23.35
CA ILE A 426 12.44 12.62 22.02
C ILE A 426 11.35 11.56 21.85
N PHE A 427 10.32 11.91 21.08
CA PHE A 427 9.32 10.95 20.62
C PHE A 427 9.87 10.15 19.44
N VAL A 428 9.89 8.83 19.59
CA VAL A 428 10.38 7.90 18.58
C VAL A 428 9.46 6.68 18.49
N PRO A 429 9.40 6.00 17.33
CA PRO A 429 8.73 4.73 17.18
C PRO A 429 9.16 3.75 18.29
N THR A 430 8.18 3.07 18.86
CA THR A 430 8.30 2.15 19.98
C THR A 430 7.53 0.88 19.66
N LEU A 431 8.22 -0.24 19.57
CA LEU A 431 7.65 -1.53 19.19
C LEU A 431 7.84 -2.54 20.32
N GLY A 432 6.88 -3.48 20.46
CA GLY A 432 6.95 -4.66 21.33
C GLY A 432 5.69 -4.90 22.16
N SER A 433 5.57 -6.12 22.71
CA SER A 433 4.29 -6.69 23.19
C SER A 433 3.90 -6.34 24.63
N LYS A 434 4.17 -5.12 25.12
CA LYS A 434 3.81 -4.76 26.51
C LYS A 434 2.38 -4.23 26.62
N THR A 435 1.41 -5.13 26.78
CA THR A 435 0.12 -4.80 27.39
C THR A 435 0.27 -4.76 28.91
N SER A 436 0.54 -3.58 29.47
CA SER A 436 0.41 -3.38 30.92
C SER A 436 -1.02 -3.02 31.27
N SER A 437 -1.77 -3.94 31.86
CA SER A 437 -3.06 -3.65 32.49
C SER A 437 -2.86 -3.09 33.90
N LYS A 438 -3.41 -1.92 34.20
CA LYS A 438 -3.68 -1.53 35.59
C LYS A 438 -5.15 -1.84 35.87
N GLU A 439 -5.41 -2.85 36.68
CA GLU A 439 -6.73 -3.04 37.29
C GLU A 439 -6.95 -1.93 38.33
N GLY A 440 -8.07 -1.20 38.22
CA GLY A 440 -8.46 -0.18 39.17
C GLY A 440 -9.97 0.02 39.13
N GLU A 441 -10.56 0.38 40.28
CA GLU A 441 -12.00 0.55 40.50
C GLU A 441 -12.67 1.49 39.48
N GLU A 442 -13.98 1.27 39.22
CA GLU A 442 -14.82 2.12 38.36
C GLU A 442 -14.79 3.58 38.83
N THR A 443 -14.54 4.50 37.89
CA THR A 443 -14.48 5.95 38.12
C THR A 443 -15.21 6.68 36.98
N ASP A 444 -15.75 7.87 37.26
CA ASP A 444 -16.68 8.62 36.37
C ASP A 444 -16.01 9.47 35.26
N SER A 445 -14.67 9.47 35.09
CA SER A 445 -13.97 10.36 34.15
C SER A 445 -13.63 9.70 32.81
N LEU A 446 -13.68 10.47 31.70
CA LEU A 446 -13.37 9.99 30.34
C LEU A 446 -11.93 9.40 30.24
N PRO A 447 -10.89 10.03 30.84
CA PRO A 447 -9.54 9.46 30.86
C PRO A 447 -9.43 8.07 31.51
N ASP A 448 -10.04 7.89 32.67
CA ASP A 448 -9.93 6.63 33.40
C ASP A 448 -10.57 5.47 32.64
N TRP A 449 -11.68 5.74 31.95
CA TRP A 449 -12.36 4.74 31.14
C TRP A 449 -11.49 4.27 29.97
N ILE A 450 -10.79 5.19 29.28
CA ILE A 450 -9.90 4.89 28.16
C ILE A 450 -8.74 3.99 28.61
N GLU A 451 -8.14 4.27 29.75
CA GLU A 451 -7.00 3.51 30.28
C GLU A 451 -7.38 2.10 30.80
N LYS A 452 -8.57 1.94 31.39
CA LYS A 452 -8.93 0.71 32.14
C LYS A 452 -9.61 -0.39 31.32
N ASN A 453 -10.20 -0.09 30.16
CA ASN A 453 -11.08 -1.04 29.46
C ASN A 453 -10.39 -2.17 28.66
N ILE A 454 -9.17 -2.62 29.03
CA ILE A 454 -8.31 -3.49 28.18
C ILE A 454 -8.94 -4.86 27.94
N LYS A 455 -9.20 -5.23 26.68
CA LYS A 455 -9.60 -6.60 26.32
C LYS A 455 -8.34 -7.44 26.17
N LYS A 456 -8.29 -8.59 26.85
CA LYS A 456 -7.26 -9.59 26.62
C LYS A 456 -7.56 -10.30 25.31
N ASP A 457 -6.77 -10.04 24.28
CA ASP A 457 -6.69 -10.90 23.11
C ASP A 457 -5.45 -11.78 23.21
N ASN A 458 -5.66 -13.10 23.26
CA ASN A 458 -4.62 -14.12 23.30
C ASN A 458 -4.56 -14.82 21.93
N SER A 459 -4.12 -14.13 20.89
CA SER A 459 -3.79 -14.78 19.62
C SER A 459 -2.32 -14.58 19.26
N GLU A 460 -1.59 -15.69 19.18
CA GLU A 460 -0.30 -15.76 18.47
C GLU A 460 -0.60 -15.66 16.97
N SER A 461 -0.61 -14.44 16.43
CA SER A 461 -0.84 -14.18 15.00
C SER A 461 0.32 -13.39 14.39
N LYS A 462 0.39 -13.42 13.05
CA LYS A 462 1.15 -12.50 12.19
C LYS A 462 1.18 -11.08 12.79
N GLU A 463 2.37 -10.54 13.03
CA GLU A 463 2.52 -9.19 13.58
C GLU A 463 2.23 -8.12 12.52
N ASN A 464 1.60 -7.02 12.94
CA ASN A 464 1.34 -5.86 12.09
C ASN A 464 2.66 -5.20 11.63
N ILE A 465 2.63 -4.53 10.48
CA ILE A 465 3.77 -3.73 10.00
C ILE A 465 3.60 -2.30 10.46
N TYR A 466 4.60 -1.79 11.17
CA TYR A 466 4.60 -0.43 11.69
C TYR A 466 5.41 0.51 10.82
N LEU A 467 4.81 1.62 10.44
CA LEU A 467 5.41 2.65 9.59
C LEU A 467 5.61 3.96 10.34
N ALA A 468 6.66 4.68 9.97
CA ALA A 468 6.87 6.07 10.33
C ALA A 468 7.49 6.82 9.15
N PHE A 469 7.43 8.14 9.17
CA PHE A 469 8.12 9.00 8.23
C PHE A 469 9.50 9.37 8.75
N PHE A 470 10.45 9.45 7.84
CA PHE A 470 11.74 10.08 8.08
C PHE A 470 12.15 10.91 6.87
N SER A 471 12.02 12.24 7.01
CA SER A 471 12.33 13.20 5.96
C SER A 471 13.65 13.94 6.21
N GLY A 472 14.60 13.27 6.88
CA GLY A 472 15.90 13.83 7.27
C GLY A 472 15.92 14.48 8.65
N LEU A 473 16.97 15.25 8.94
CA LEU A 473 17.15 15.93 10.22
C LEU A 473 16.04 16.98 10.44
N ALA A 474 15.39 16.92 11.60
CA ALA A 474 14.35 17.84 12.00
C ALA A 474 14.82 18.80 13.09
N GLU A 475 14.24 20.00 13.12
CA GLU A 475 14.47 20.95 14.20
C GLU A 475 13.86 20.42 15.51
N MET A 476 14.61 20.56 16.59
CA MET A 476 14.27 20.22 17.96
C MET A 476 14.60 21.41 18.85
N LYS A 477 13.69 21.76 19.75
CA LYS A 477 13.98 22.71 20.83
C LYS A 477 14.67 21.96 21.96
N THR A 478 15.79 22.50 22.42
CA THR A 478 16.46 22.04 23.65
C THR A 478 16.31 23.08 24.75
N LEU A 479 16.61 22.68 26.00
CA LEU A 479 16.54 23.55 27.16
C LEU A 479 17.32 24.86 26.92
N GLY A 480 16.74 26.00 27.32
CA GLY A 480 17.29 27.34 27.03
C GLY A 480 16.87 27.95 25.69
N GLY A 481 15.94 27.33 24.95
CA GLY A 481 15.38 27.89 23.70
C GLY A 481 16.27 27.70 22.47
N LEU A 482 17.30 26.86 22.60
CA LEU A 482 18.24 26.57 21.53
C LEU A 482 17.61 25.61 20.53
N LYS A 483 17.67 25.97 19.24
CA LYS A 483 17.20 25.13 18.13
C LYS A 483 18.33 24.22 17.67
N ARG A 484 18.05 22.93 17.49
CA ARG A 484 19.02 21.86 17.18
C ARG A 484 18.46 20.94 16.11
N TYR A 485 19.31 20.30 15.31
CA TYR A 485 18.87 19.33 14.30
C TYR A 485 19.14 17.90 14.78
N PHE A 486 18.12 17.05 14.70
CA PHE A 486 18.20 15.66 15.19
C PHE A 486 17.39 14.72 14.27
N PRO A 487 17.75 13.44 14.12
CA PRO A 487 16.95 12.48 13.35
C PRO A 487 15.68 12.12 14.11
N ILE A 488 14.60 12.90 13.93
CA ILE A 488 13.35 12.69 14.64
C ILE A 488 12.29 12.16 13.67
N PRO A 489 11.96 10.86 13.75
CA PRO A 489 10.85 10.27 13.00
C PRO A 489 9.48 10.78 13.49
N TYR A 490 8.45 10.63 12.68
CA TYR A 490 7.08 11.04 13.00
C TYR A 490 6.05 10.18 12.26
N THR A 491 4.81 10.12 12.76
CA THR A 491 3.71 9.38 12.12
C THR A 491 2.60 10.29 11.59
N ASP A 492 2.60 11.56 12.00
CA ASP A 492 1.59 12.55 11.68
C ASP A 492 2.22 13.95 11.51
N GLU A 493 1.45 14.89 10.94
CA GLU A 493 1.81 16.30 10.75
C GLU A 493 2.07 17.03 12.07
N TYR A 494 1.63 16.49 13.20
CA TYR A 494 1.90 17.01 14.52
C TYR A 494 2.45 15.91 15.42
N ARG A 495 3.37 16.26 16.31
CA ARG A 495 3.86 15.37 17.37
C ARG A 495 3.85 16.09 18.71
N ALA A 496 3.67 15.33 19.78
CA ALA A 496 3.93 15.85 21.11
C ALA A 496 5.43 16.11 21.31
N ASP A 497 5.75 17.09 22.15
CA ASP A 497 7.09 17.33 22.68
C ASP A 497 7.50 16.22 23.66
N GLY A 498 8.78 15.88 23.73
CA GLY A 498 9.32 14.93 24.71
C GLY A 498 9.71 15.58 26.05
N TYR A 499 9.58 16.90 26.16
CA TYR A 499 10.09 17.71 27.27
C TYR A 499 8.95 18.20 28.16
N GLY A 500 8.70 17.43 29.22
CA GLY A 500 7.98 17.92 30.38
C GLY A 500 6.54 17.45 30.46
N SER A 501 5.86 18.01 31.46
CA SER A 501 4.60 17.52 31.99
C SER A 501 3.37 18.17 31.32
N ILE A 502 3.57 18.93 30.24
CA ILE A 502 2.55 19.54 29.38
C ILE A 502 2.89 19.19 27.93
N PRO A 503 2.09 18.39 27.22
CA PRO A 503 2.39 18.04 25.84
C PRO A 503 2.07 19.23 24.93
N GLU A 504 3.09 19.96 24.51
CA GLU A 504 2.98 20.89 23.39
C GLU A 504 3.03 20.10 22.07
N TYR A 505 2.18 20.47 21.11
CA TYR A 505 2.15 19.83 19.80
C TYR A 505 2.87 20.67 18.76
N TYR A 506 3.82 20.05 18.06
CA TYR A 506 4.67 20.68 17.08
C TYR A 506 4.43 20.13 15.70
N ARG A 507 4.33 21.03 14.72
CA ARG A 507 4.23 20.65 13.32
C ARG A 507 5.52 19.95 12.87
N THR A 508 5.41 18.76 12.31
CA THR A 508 6.54 17.91 11.89
C THR A 508 6.93 18.15 10.44
N ASN A 509 5.97 18.49 9.59
CA ASN A 509 6.17 18.72 8.16
C ASN A 509 5.12 19.69 7.58
N ASN A 510 5.43 20.24 6.40
CA ASN A 510 4.51 21.10 5.64
C ASN A 510 4.01 20.44 4.35
N SER A 511 4.36 19.17 4.12
CA SER A 511 4.05 18.44 2.89
C SER A 511 2.72 17.68 2.97
N GLY A 512 2.10 17.60 4.15
CA GLY A 512 0.92 16.76 4.38
C GLY A 512 1.28 15.29 4.65
N ALA A 513 2.53 15.00 5.01
CA ALA A 513 2.96 13.65 5.37
C ALA A 513 2.33 13.24 6.71
N SER A 514 1.33 12.37 6.64
CA SER A 514 0.57 11.90 7.80
C SER A 514 -0.13 10.59 7.49
N LEU A 515 -0.09 9.65 8.43
CA LEU A 515 -0.83 8.39 8.36
C LEU A 515 -2.27 8.52 8.92
N ARG A 516 -2.78 9.73 9.13
CA ARG A 516 -4.19 9.91 9.47
C ARG A 516 -5.05 9.50 8.27
N LEU A 517 -6.09 8.70 8.50
CA LEU A 517 -6.96 8.22 7.41
C LEU A 517 -7.67 9.36 6.67
N ILE A 518 -7.98 10.48 7.33
CA ILE A 518 -8.51 11.67 6.67
C ILE A 518 -7.50 12.35 5.73
N THR A 519 -6.20 12.19 6.00
CA THR A 519 -5.14 12.68 5.11
C THR A 519 -4.96 11.72 3.95
N LEU A 520 -4.89 10.41 4.21
CA LEU A 520 -4.89 9.39 3.17
C LEU A 520 -6.11 9.48 2.25
N ASP A 521 -7.27 9.86 2.80
CA ASP A 521 -8.48 10.11 2.02
C ASP A 521 -8.24 11.17 0.94
N LYS A 522 -7.69 12.33 1.35
CA LYS A 522 -7.40 13.45 0.44
C LYS A 522 -6.38 13.10 -0.64
N PHE A 523 -5.38 12.28 -0.32
CA PHE A 523 -4.32 11.91 -1.28
C PHE A 523 -4.71 10.75 -2.19
N PHE A 524 -5.43 9.75 -1.66
CA PHE A 524 -5.51 8.43 -2.30
C PHE A 524 -6.93 7.91 -2.48
N TYR A 525 -7.84 8.12 -1.52
CA TYR A 525 -9.12 7.39 -1.51
C TYR A 525 -10.25 8.10 -2.26
N GLN A 526 -10.07 9.38 -2.58
CA GLN A 526 -10.99 10.11 -3.45
C GLN A 526 -10.74 9.73 -4.92
N GLY A 527 -11.83 9.38 -5.62
CA GLY A 527 -11.83 8.97 -7.02
C GLY A 527 -12.50 9.98 -7.94
N ILE A 528 -12.08 10.02 -9.21
CA ILE A 528 -12.71 10.86 -10.26
C ILE A 528 -13.63 10.06 -11.20
N TYR A 529 -13.59 8.73 -11.16
CA TYR A 529 -14.36 7.88 -12.06
C TYR A 529 -15.73 7.55 -11.48
N ASP A 530 -16.77 7.71 -12.30
CA ASP A 530 -18.10 7.19 -12.05
C ASP A 530 -18.23 5.86 -12.82
N ILE A 531 -18.04 4.76 -12.09
CA ILE A 531 -18.12 3.38 -12.58
C ILE A 531 -19.28 2.68 -11.86
N ASP A 532 -20.19 2.09 -12.64
CA ASP A 532 -21.29 1.29 -12.10
C ASP A 532 -20.92 -0.20 -12.16
N PHE A 533 -20.34 -0.72 -11.07
CA PHE A 533 -20.02 -2.14 -10.90
C PHE A 533 -21.26 -3.04 -10.71
N SER A 534 -22.46 -2.49 -10.52
CA SER A 534 -23.66 -3.31 -10.27
C SER A 534 -24.22 -4.00 -11.53
N LYS A 535 -23.73 -3.60 -12.72
CA LYS A 535 -24.28 -4.03 -14.02
C LYS A 535 -23.18 -4.42 -14.99
N GLY A 536 -22.72 -5.67 -14.89
CA GLY A 536 -21.79 -6.26 -15.83
C GLY A 536 -22.47 -6.54 -17.16
N VAL A 537 -22.06 -5.88 -18.24
CA VAL A 537 -22.60 -6.12 -19.58
C VAL A 537 -21.75 -7.18 -20.28
N LYS A 538 -22.33 -8.35 -20.53
CA LYS A 538 -21.72 -9.44 -21.29
C LYS A 538 -21.97 -9.26 -22.78
N ILE A 539 -20.88 -9.27 -23.54
CA ILE A 539 -20.87 -8.96 -24.97
C ILE A 539 -20.06 -10.03 -25.70
N ASN A 540 -20.58 -10.48 -26.84
CA ASN A 540 -19.85 -11.33 -27.78
C ASN A 540 -19.42 -10.51 -29.01
N SER A 541 -18.22 -10.75 -29.51
CA SER A 541 -17.71 -10.10 -30.72
C SER A 541 -16.84 -11.03 -31.57
N TYR A 542 -16.93 -10.85 -32.89
CA TYR A 542 -16.07 -11.53 -33.85
C TYR A 542 -14.83 -10.72 -34.25
N ASP A 543 -14.60 -9.54 -33.63
CA ASP A 543 -13.46 -8.67 -33.95
C ASP A 543 -12.14 -9.46 -33.94
N PRO A 544 -11.33 -9.44 -35.02
CA PRO A 544 -10.09 -10.22 -35.10
C PRO A 544 -8.99 -9.74 -34.16
N ASN A 545 -9.12 -8.56 -33.55
CA ASN A 545 -8.11 -8.01 -32.66
C ASN A 545 -8.08 -8.75 -31.32
N LEU A 546 -6.87 -8.81 -30.74
CA LEU A 546 -6.66 -9.28 -29.38
C LEU A 546 -6.48 -8.04 -28.49
N PHE A 547 -7.50 -7.73 -27.69
CA PHE A 547 -7.52 -6.51 -26.88
C PHE A 547 -6.80 -6.69 -25.55
N ASP A 548 -6.19 -5.61 -25.06
CA ASP A 548 -5.68 -5.49 -23.69
C ASP A 548 -6.84 -5.09 -22.76
N PRO A 549 -7.21 -5.91 -21.77
CA PRO A 549 -8.37 -5.66 -20.90
C PRO A 549 -8.23 -4.39 -20.05
N ARG A 550 -7.02 -3.83 -19.93
CA ARG A 550 -6.73 -2.60 -19.16
C ARG A 550 -7.13 -1.31 -19.90
N ARG A 551 -7.58 -1.41 -21.16
CA ARG A 551 -7.96 -0.23 -21.95
C ARG A 551 -9.39 0.23 -21.65
N ILE A 552 -9.71 1.43 -22.13
CA ILE A 552 -11.09 1.88 -22.25
C ILE A 552 -11.66 1.30 -23.54
N PHE A 553 -12.91 0.83 -23.51
CA PHE A 553 -13.58 0.22 -24.64
C PHE A 553 -14.74 1.09 -25.11
N GLU A 554 -14.76 1.41 -26.40
CA GLU A 554 -15.92 2.03 -27.03
C GLU A 554 -16.75 0.94 -27.71
N ILE A 555 -17.97 0.75 -27.21
CA ILE A 555 -18.92 -0.25 -27.71
C ILE A 555 -20.25 0.47 -27.93
N ARG A 556 -20.70 0.52 -29.18
CA ARG A 556 -21.94 1.22 -29.58
C ARG A 556 -22.01 2.67 -29.04
N ASN A 557 -20.93 3.43 -29.22
CA ASN A 557 -20.80 4.83 -28.80
C ASN A 557 -20.93 5.05 -27.27
N LYS A 558 -20.69 4.02 -26.47
CA LYS A 558 -20.58 4.12 -25.01
C LYS A 558 -19.22 3.61 -24.57
N ARG A 559 -18.68 4.22 -23.50
CA ARG A 559 -17.40 3.84 -22.91
C ARG A 559 -17.59 2.84 -21.79
N TYR A 560 -16.70 1.86 -21.78
CA TYR A 560 -16.66 0.78 -20.81
C TYR A 560 -15.23 0.53 -20.35
N ILE A 561 -15.11 -0.01 -19.15
CA ILE A 561 -13.91 -0.75 -18.74
C ILE A 561 -14.21 -2.24 -18.84
N CYS A 562 -13.19 -3.04 -19.15
CA CYS A 562 -13.32 -4.48 -19.20
C CYS A 562 -13.01 -5.08 -17.83
N LYS A 563 -13.83 -6.01 -17.36
CA LYS A 563 -13.52 -6.93 -16.27
C LYS A 563 -12.64 -8.06 -16.80
N GLU A 564 -13.16 -8.76 -17.81
CA GLU A 564 -12.56 -9.98 -18.31
C GLU A 564 -12.95 -10.22 -19.78
N MET A 565 -12.08 -10.93 -20.50
CA MET A 565 -12.34 -11.44 -21.84
C MET A 565 -11.96 -12.92 -21.94
N GLU A 566 -12.80 -13.70 -22.59
CA GLU A 566 -12.59 -15.12 -22.85
C GLU A 566 -12.47 -15.39 -24.35
N TYR A 567 -11.41 -16.09 -24.71
CA TYR A 567 -11.11 -16.52 -26.08
C TYR A 567 -11.00 -18.03 -26.13
N THR A 568 -11.79 -18.68 -26.99
CA THR A 568 -11.65 -20.11 -27.26
C THR A 568 -10.73 -20.34 -28.44
N LEU A 569 -9.73 -21.23 -28.30
CA LEU A 569 -8.79 -21.61 -29.34
C LEU A 569 -8.90 -23.12 -29.61
N ASP A 570 -8.79 -23.50 -30.88
CA ASP A 570 -8.60 -24.88 -31.33
C ASP A 570 -7.26 -25.03 -32.06
N ALA A 571 -6.96 -26.21 -32.63
CA ALA A 571 -5.70 -26.44 -33.34
C ALA A 571 -5.50 -25.51 -34.57
N SER A 572 -6.57 -24.98 -35.14
CA SER A 572 -6.53 -24.12 -36.33
C SER A 572 -6.37 -22.64 -35.97
N GLY A 573 -6.75 -22.22 -34.77
CA GLY A 573 -6.64 -20.83 -34.32
C GLY A 573 -7.77 -20.46 -33.36
N ARG A 574 -8.16 -19.19 -33.35
CA ARG A 574 -9.33 -18.73 -32.59
C ARG A 574 -10.62 -19.30 -33.16
N LYS A 575 -11.44 -19.85 -32.27
CA LYS A 575 -12.72 -20.47 -32.59
C LYS A 575 -13.88 -19.58 -32.17
N GLY A 576 -14.60 -19.04 -33.15
CA GLY A 576 -15.84 -18.29 -32.91
C GLY A 576 -15.64 -16.87 -32.37
N ALA A 577 -16.68 -16.36 -31.73
CA ALA A 577 -16.66 -15.06 -31.06
C ALA A 577 -15.92 -15.17 -29.72
N TRP A 578 -15.26 -14.10 -29.32
CA TRP A 578 -14.81 -13.93 -27.94
C TRP A 578 -15.92 -13.28 -27.13
N GLN A 579 -15.94 -13.57 -25.83
CA GLN A 579 -16.89 -12.98 -24.89
C GLN A 579 -16.13 -12.04 -23.93
N GLY A 580 -16.75 -10.93 -23.54
CA GLY A 580 -16.21 -10.08 -22.49
C GLY A 580 -17.29 -9.50 -21.59
N THR A 581 -16.92 -9.22 -20.35
CA THR A 581 -17.77 -8.57 -19.34
C THR A 581 -17.27 -7.15 -19.12
N PHE A 582 -18.17 -6.17 -19.22
CA PHE A 582 -17.82 -4.75 -19.27
C PHE A 582 -18.67 -3.92 -18.31
N TYR A 583 -18.03 -2.95 -17.66
CA TYR A 583 -18.70 -1.98 -16.78
C TYR A 583 -18.71 -0.60 -17.41
N PRO A 584 -19.85 0.12 -17.42
CA PRO A 584 -19.91 1.46 -17.97
C PRO A 584 -19.09 2.41 -17.10
N ILE A 585 -18.34 3.29 -17.77
CA ILE A 585 -17.53 4.31 -17.13
C ILE A 585 -17.86 5.68 -17.71
N LYS A 586 -17.94 6.71 -16.85
CA LYS A 586 -17.91 8.10 -17.29
C LYS A 586 -16.53 8.69 -17.04
N ILE A 587 -15.93 9.18 -18.12
CA ILE A 587 -14.66 9.89 -18.11
C ILE A 587 -14.90 11.20 -18.86
N SER A 588 -14.46 12.33 -18.33
CA SER A 588 -14.59 13.60 -19.03
C SER A 588 -13.80 13.58 -20.33
N ASP A 589 -14.36 14.09 -21.43
CA ASP A 589 -13.68 14.14 -22.72
C ASP A 589 -12.39 14.98 -22.65
N THR A 590 -12.28 15.94 -21.71
CA THR A 590 -11.04 16.68 -21.44
C THR A 590 -9.88 15.82 -20.92
N GLU A 591 -10.15 14.71 -20.24
CA GLU A 591 -9.14 13.79 -19.68
C GLU A 591 -8.85 12.59 -20.59
N ALA A 592 -9.83 12.17 -21.38
CA ALA A 592 -9.68 11.11 -22.38
C ALA A 592 -9.14 11.61 -23.73
N ASP A 593 -9.47 12.85 -24.12
CA ASP A 593 -9.22 13.41 -25.44
C ASP A 593 -8.21 14.57 -25.44
N ALA A 594 -7.03 14.36 -24.86
CA ALA A 594 -5.84 15.14 -25.23
C ALA A 594 -5.43 14.94 -26.73
N ARG A 595 -6.30 14.36 -27.59
CA ARG A 595 -6.04 14.12 -29.01
C ARG A 595 -7.17 14.51 -29.98
N TRP A 596 -8.30 15.06 -29.55
CA TRP A 596 -9.43 15.28 -30.50
C TRP A 596 -9.99 16.68 -30.59
N ILE A 597 -9.49 17.63 -29.78
CA ILE A 597 -9.91 19.03 -29.90
C ILE A 597 -8.67 19.92 -29.98
N LEU A 598 -8.37 20.40 -31.19
CA LEU A 598 -7.55 21.58 -31.36
C LEU A 598 -8.39 22.71 -31.97
N SER A 599 -8.08 23.91 -31.49
CA SER A 599 -8.78 25.19 -31.58
C SER A 599 -8.90 25.79 -32.98
N ASP A 600 -8.73 25.02 -34.04
CA ASP A 600 -8.76 25.48 -35.44
C ASP A 600 -9.86 24.83 -36.31
N GLY A 601 -10.67 23.93 -35.73
CA GLY A 601 -11.87 23.39 -36.38
C GLY A 601 -11.60 22.50 -37.60
N LYS A 602 -10.38 21.98 -37.77
CA LYS A 602 -10.05 21.06 -38.87
C LYS A 602 -9.74 19.66 -38.35
N TRP A 603 -10.58 18.71 -38.75
CA TRP A 603 -10.35 17.28 -38.55
C TRP A 603 -9.18 16.81 -39.43
N ARG A 604 -8.27 16.03 -38.84
CA ARG A 604 -7.27 15.27 -39.59
C ARG A 604 -7.46 13.79 -39.27
N ASP A 605 -8.56 13.20 -39.75
CA ASP A 605 -8.46 11.81 -40.16
C ASP A 605 -7.63 11.79 -41.47
N GLY A 606 -6.87 10.75 -41.71
CA GLY A 606 -6.06 10.62 -42.92
C GLY A 606 -6.89 10.38 -44.19
N GLY A 607 -8.21 10.60 -44.16
CA GLY A 607 -9.13 10.39 -45.26
C GLY A 607 -9.49 11.71 -45.95
N VAL A 608 -9.49 11.70 -47.28
CA VAL A 608 -9.99 12.83 -48.08
C VAL A 608 -11.45 12.57 -48.41
N TRP A 609 -12.35 13.43 -47.92
CA TRP A 609 -13.72 13.50 -48.42
C TRP A 609 -13.70 13.94 -49.89
N MET A 610 -14.29 13.15 -50.78
CA MET A 610 -14.75 13.66 -52.08
C MET A 610 -16.24 14.00 -51.98
N ASP A 611 -16.63 15.13 -52.55
CA ASP A 611 -17.96 15.79 -52.46
C ASP A 611 -19.17 14.98 -52.98
N ASN A 612 -18.99 13.67 -53.19
CA ASN A 612 -19.97 12.74 -53.74
C ASN A 612 -20.24 11.53 -52.84
N GLY A 613 -19.87 11.61 -51.55
CA GLY A 613 -20.44 10.75 -50.50
C GLY A 613 -20.05 9.27 -50.59
N ARG A 614 -18.84 8.95 -51.08
CA ARG A 614 -18.27 7.60 -50.98
C ARG A 614 -16.92 7.64 -50.26
N TRP A 615 -16.76 6.68 -49.34
CA TRP A 615 -15.57 6.45 -48.54
C TRP A 615 -14.62 5.50 -49.28
N LEU A 616 -13.32 5.75 -49.18
CA LEU A 616 -12.26 4.80 -49.59
C LEU A 616 -11.32 4.65 -48.38
N ASP A 617 -11.07 3.39 -48.01
CA ASP A 617 -10.37 2.94 -46.80
C ASP A 617 -9.01 3.60 -46.53
#